data_AF-I0L5E8-F1
#
_entry.id   AF-I0L5E8-F1
#
_cell.length_a   1.000
_cell.length_b   1.000
_cell.length_c   1.000
_cell.angle_alpha   90.00
_cell.angle_beta   90.00
_cell.angle_gamma   90.00
#
_symmetry.space_group_name_H-M   'P 1'
#
loop_
_entity.id
_entity.type
_entity.pdbx_description
1 polymer ?
#
loop_
_entity_poly.entity_id
_entity_poly.type
_entity_poly.pdbx_seq_one_letter_code
_entity_poly.pdbx_strand_id
1 'polypeptide(L)'
;MTADESWHRIFPRSLTWPEVDPARHPFDPTEALEVVRSLAPPVPPPCRWEGSRLVGRTEADRWRETVSHALVDHYGRWANGWCWSQGEGDYDGGPGDGWCCASDSISSPEETLALVADSLLQWRGWLEDLAERFDRFLPLPDSDKSPHDLVAAWEVAVAQLVNLTVDRTSSDSGWYGHCEQVLSWFLVAADVPEDRHSTLIDDAIGGRFRSWTQPSAAEVVDVAERLARQLVGESLVDPPPSFVHATDEWPDTWPQGWPSSRTPTRQARTRHQRRPEGRRPDDLETWQAVRVRVDWATASEPVAGPVRTGEDAIARHAADRPTDGPQLTAAVEQAGRAAAAGGPLTFAMLSQWQGMLLGVPAPAFRNGPAWAKGGRERYYWHADLPTRFEACLREATEDALPLPSRAARVYLDVAFFHPFDDGNARSAMLALYFVLAREGVILDRAAPLLKTVRQAHDRYGAAGLAKLVELLINGTRKRIRP
;
A
#
# COMPACT_ATOMS: atom_id res chain seq x y z
N MET A 1 6.58 -18.93 -36.75
CA MET A 1 6.81 -17.87 -35.76
C MET A 1 8.06 -17.11 -36.19
N THR A 2 7.92 -15.86 -36.59
CA THR A 2 9.08 -14.99 -36.88
C THR A 2 9.82 -14.68 -35.58
N ALA A 3 11.08 -14.24 -35.65
CA ALA A 3 11.85 -13.87 -34.45
C ALA A 3 11.17 -12.74 -33.64
N ASP A 4 10.42 -11.88 -34.32
CA ASP A 4 9.64 -10.78 -33.74
C ASP A 4 8.41 -11.30 -32.97
N GLU A 5 7.66 -12.24 -33.56
CA GLU A 5 6.53 -12.93 -32.90
C GLU A 5 6.98 -13.74 -31.66
N SER A 6 8.16 -14.37 -31.71
CA SER A 6 8.69 -15.12 -30.58
C SER A 6 9.09 -14.22 -29.41
N TRP A 7 9.68 -13.05 -29.70
CA TRP A 7 10.07 -12.08 -28.69
C TRP A 7 8.85 -11.48 -27.98
N HIS A 8 7.84 -11.05 -28.72
CA HIS A 8 6.60 -10.52 -28.15
C HIS A 8 5.90 -11.50 -27.20
N ARG A 9 5.97 -12.80 -27.49
CA ARG A 9 5.38 -13.84 -26.65
C ARG A 9 5.96 -13.87 -25.24
N ILE A 10 7.24 -13.54 -25.10
CA ILE A 10 7.97 -13.55 -23.82
C ILE A 10 8.38 -12.13 -23.36
N PHE A 11 7.71 -11.09 -23.85
CA PHE A 11 7.94 -9.73 -23.40
C PHE A 11 6.89 -9.30 -22.37
N PRO A 12 7.23 -9.14 -21.06
CA PRO A 12 6.26 -8.90 -19.98
C PRO A 12 5.45 -7.61 -20.14
N ARG A 13 6.05 -6.57 -20.71
CA ARG A 13 5.37 -5.28 -21.00
C ARG A 13 4.25 -5.39 -22.03
N SER A 14 4.16 -6.51 -22.76
CA SER A 14 3.07 -6.77 -23.71
C SER A 14 1.88 -7.52 -23.10
N LEU A 15 1.96 -7.90 -21.81
CA LEU A 15 0.89 -8.62 -21.14
C LEU A 15 -0.35 -7.74 -20.97
N THR A 16 -1.51 -8.29 -21.30
CA THR A 16 -2.82 -7.66 -21.11
C THR A 16 -3.51 -8.20 -19.86
N TRP A 17 -4.43 -7.43 -19.27
CA TRP A 17 -5.18 -7.88 -18.08
C TRP A 17 -5.90 -9.24 -18.30
N PRO A 18 -6.62 -9.46 -19.42
CA PRO A 18 -7.21 -10.76 -19.76
C PRO A 18 -6.25 -11.96 -19.74
N GLU A 19 -4.95 -11.73 -19.99
CA GLU A 19 -3.92 -12.77 -20.03
C GLU A 19 -3.24 -12.98 -18.67
N VAL A 20 -3.38 -12.04 -17.72
CA VAL A 20 -2.74 -12.11 -16.40
C VAL A 20 -3.73 -12.21 -15.24
N ASP A 21 -5.02 -12.02 -15.49
CA ASP A 21 -6.09 -12.17 -14.52
C ASP A 21 -6.02 -13.56 -13.84
N PRO A 22 -5.65 -13.62 -12.54
CA PRO A 22 -5.47 -14.88 -11.83
C PRO A 22 -6.71 -15.78 -11.84
N ALA A 23 -7.91 -15.20 -11.96
CA ALA A 23 -9.16 -15.95 -12.01
C ALA A 23 -9.27 -16.84 -13.27
N ARG A 24 -8.53 -16.51 -14.34
CA ARG A 24 -8.50 -17.25 -15.61
C ARG A 24 -7.42 -18.33 -15.65
N HIS A 25 -6.51 -18.33 -14.67
CA HIS A 25 -5.33 -19.18 -14.64
C HIS A 25 -5.20 -19.90 -13.30
N PRO A 26 -5.87 -21.06 -13.10
CA PRO A 26 -5.64 -21.90 -11.93
C PRO A 26 -4.16 -22.27 -11.79
N PHE A 27 -3.62 -22.22 -10.58
CA PHE A 27 -2.20 -22.45 -10.31
C PHE A 27 -2.03 -23.02 -8.90
N ASP A 28 -1.24 -24.09 -8.78
CA ASP A 28 -0.86 -24.66 -7.48
C ASP A 28 0.57 -24.20 -7.12
N PRO A 29 0.73 -23.32 -6.13
CA PRO A 29 2.06 -22.83 -5.73
C PRO A 29 2.95 -23.93 -5.14
N THR A 30 2.39 -25.05 -4.67
CA THR A 30 3.17 -26.13 -4.06
C THR A 30 3.87 -27.02 -5.08
N GLU A 31 3.40 -27.03 -6.33
CA GLU A 31 3.97 -27.82 -7.42
C GLU A 31 4.98 -27.03 -8.27
N ALA A 32 5.07 -25.71 -8.08
CA ALA A 32 5.82 -24.79 -8.94
C ALA A 32 7.28 -25.21 -9.14
N LEU A 33 7.99 -25.60 -8.07
CA LEU A 33 9.39 -26.01 -8.14
C LEU A 33 9.59 -27.29 -8.94
N GLU A 34 8.74 -28.29 -8.74
CA GLU A 34 8.84 -29.57 -9.46
C GLU A 34 8.51 -29.38 -10.95
N VAL A 35 7.53 -28.53 -11.27
CA VAL A 35 7.24 -28.17 -12.67
C VAL A 35 8.43 -27.46 -13.30
N VAL A 36 9.01 -26.46 -12.65
CA VAL A 36 10.21 -25.76 -13.14
C VAL A 36 11.35 -26.73 -13.41
N ARG A 37 11.62 -27.67 -12.48
CA ARG A 37 12.64 -28.72 -12.65
C ARG A 37 12.38 -29.62 -13.85
N SER A 38 11.11 -29.94 -14.12
CA SER A 38 10.72 -30.79 -15.24
C SER A 38 10.82 -30.10 -16.61
N LEU A 39 10.63 -28.78 -16.64
CA LEU A 39 10.54 -28.00 -17.87
C LEU A 39 11.86 -27.35 -18.28
N ALA A 40 12.70 -26.98 -17.31
CA ALA A 40 13.91 -26.23 -17.58
C ALA A 40 14.97 -27.10 -18.28
N PRO A 41 15.63 -26.59 -19.34
CA PRO A 41 16.79 -27.24 -19.92
C PRO A 41 17.99 -27.19 -18.94
N PRO A 42 19.05 -27.99 -19.16
CA PRO A 42 20.25 -27.96 -18.33
C PRO A 42 20.76 -26.54 -18.10
N VAL A 43 20.96 -26.18 -16.83
CA VAL A 43 21.40 -24.84 -16.42
C VAL A 43 22.85 -24.60 -16.90
N PRO A 44 23.13 -23.49 -17.60
CA PRO A 44 24.48 -23.19 -18.08
C PRO A 44 25.40 -22.81 -16.91
N PRO A 45 26.73 -22.85 -17.10
CA PRO A 45 27.66 -22.38 -16.09
C PRO A 45 27.47 -20.87 -15.82
N PRO A 46 27.72 -20.40 -14.58
CA PRO A 46 27.62 -18.99 -14.23
C PRO A 46 28.45 -18.09 -15.14
N CYS A 47 27.95 -16.88 -15.39
CA CYS A 47 28.73 -15.87 -16.09
C CYS A 47 29.96 -15.48 -15.26
N ARG A 48 31.06 -15.17 -15.95
CA ARG A 48 32.30 -14.76 -15.29
C ARG A 48 33.01 -13.65 -16.06
N TRP A 49 33.72 -12.81 -15.32
CA TRP A 49 34.57 -11.77 -15.88
C TRP A 49 35.94 -12.34 -16.26
N GLU A 50 36.29 -12.22 -17.53
CA GLU A 50 37.64 -12.48 -18.05
C GLU A 50 38.22 -11.14 -18.52
N GLY A 51 38.96 -10.47 -17.63
CA GLY A 51 39.37 -9.08 -17.82
C GLY A 51 38.16 -8.15 -17.83
N SER A 52 37.98 -7.37 -18.90
CA SER A 52 36.83 -6.46 -19.08
C SER A 52 35.66 -7.10 -19.87
N ARG A 53 35.71 -8.41 -20.15
CA ARG A 53 34.67 -9.11 -20.90
C ARG A 53 33.89 -10.05 -20.01
N LEU A 54 32.56 -9.96 -20.06
CA LEU A 54 31.66 -10.93 -19.45
C LEU A 54 31.48 -12.13 -20.39
N VAL A 55 31.85 -13.33 -19.93
CA VAL A 55 31.75 -14.60 -20.65
C VAL A 55 30.55 -15.39 -20.13
N GLY A 56 29.78 -16.01 -21.02
CA GLY A 56 28.59 -16.81 -20.68
C GLY A 56 27.25 -16.10 -20.89
N ARG A 57 27.25 -14.77 -21.04
CA ARG A 57 26.03 -13.96 -21.12
C ARG A 57 25.03 -14.43 -22.19
N THR A 58 25.50 -14.68 -23.41
CA THR A 58 24.63 -15.14 -24.52
C THR A 58 23.99 -16.51 -24.24
N GLU A 59 24.68 -17.39 -23.53
CA GLU A 59 24.16 -18.71 -23.16
C GLU A 59 23.13 -18.58 -22.04
N ALA A 60 23.42 -17.74 -21.04
CA ALA A 60 22.50 -17.39 -19.96
C ALA A 60 21.19 -16.76 -20.48
N ASP A 61 21.29 -15.78 -21.38
CA ASP A 61 20.14 -15.09 -21.99
C ASP A 61 19.25 -16.09 -22.77
N ARG A 62 19.88 -16.97 -23.58
CA ARG A 62 19.16 -18.02 -24.33
C ARG A 62 18.50 -19.05 -23.41
N TRP A 63 19.18 -19.43 -22.33
CA TRP A 63 18.62 -20.35 -21.35
C TRP A 63 17.37 -19.73 -20.70
N ARG A 64 17.44 -18.48 -20.26
CA ARG A 64 16.30 -17.73 -19.71
C ARG A 64 15.13 -17.66 -20.69
N GLU A 65 15.37 -17.33 -21.96
CA GLU A 65 14.32 -17.32 -22.99
C GLU A 65 13.64 -18.68 -23.15
N THR A 66 14.44 -19.74 -23.12
CA THR A 66 13.93 -21.12 -23.24
C THR A 66 13.05 -21.48 -22.04
N VAL A 67 13.46 -21.12 -20.83
CA VAL A 67 12.66 -21.29 -19.61
C VAL A 67 11.37 -20.47 -19.68
N SER A 68 11.43 -19.20 -20.09
CA SER A 68 10.24 -18.35 -20.25
C SER A 68 9.24 -18.95 -21.25
N HIS A 69 9.72 -19.45 -22.40
CA HIS A 69 8.86 -20.14 -23.35
C HIS A 69 8.22 -21.40 -22.77
N ALA A 70 8.99 -22.24 -22.06
CA ALA A 70 8.47 -23.46 -21.45
C ALA A 70 7.41 -23.16 -20.37
N LEU A 71 7.63 -22.13 -19.56
CA LEU A 71 6.65 -21.68 -18.56
C LEU A 71 5.39 -21.11 -19.21
N VAL A 72 5.52 -20.33 -20.29
CA VAL A 72 4.38 -19.80 -21.04
C VAL A 72 3.59 -20.91 -21.74
N ASP A 73 4.26 -21.93 -22.27
CA ASP A 73 3.61 -23.11 -22.87
C ASP A 73 2.83 -23.91 -21.82
N HIS A 74 3.33 -24.01 -20.59
CA HIS A 74 2.71 -24.80 -19.53
C HIS A 74 1.60 -24.05 -18.78
N TYR A 75 1.88 -22.83 -18.30
CA TYR A 75 0.97 -22.05 -17.45
C TYR A 75 0.15 -21.01 -18.21
N GLY A 76 0.51 -20.71 -19.47
CA GLY A 76 -0.05 -19.60 -20.24
C GLY A 76 0.76 -18.32 -20.11
N ARG A 77 0.34 -17.27 -20.85
CA ARG A 77 1.12 -16.03 -21.00
C ARG A 77 1.41 -15.31 -19.68
N TRP A 78 0.54 -15.41 -18.67
CA TRP A 78 0.78 -14.78 -17.38
C TRP A 78 2.13 -15.16 -16.77
N ALA A 79 2.62 -16.38 -16.97
CA ALA A 79 3.86 -16.84 -16.33
C ALA A 79 5.10 -16.09 -16.83
N ASN A 80 5.01 -15.36 -17.94
CA ASN A 80 6.13 -14.64 -18.51
C ASN A 80 6.72 -13.53 -17.62
N GLY A 81 5.96 -13.00 -16.65
CA GLY A 81 6.47 -11.98 -15.74
C GLY A 81 7.45 -12.49 -14.67
N TRP A 82 7.76 -13.79 -14.62
CA TRP A 82 8.60 -14.40 -13.59
C TRP A 82 9.99 -13.77 -13.47
N CYS A 83 10.59 -13.31 -14.57
CA CYS A 83 11.93 -12.69 -14.60
C CYS A 83 11.86 -11.15 -14.67
N TRP A 84 10.71 -10.54 -14.41
CA TRP A 84 10.57 -9.09 -14.39
C TRP A 84 10.79 -8.52 -12.99
N SER A 85 12.03 -8.09 -12.75
CA SER A 85 12.50 -7.64 -11.45
C SER A 85 12.73 -6.14 -11.37
N GLN A 86 12.89 -5.67 -10.14
CA GLN A 86 13.36 -4.32 -9.82
C GLN A 86 14.73 -4.03 -10.46
N GLY A 87 15.01 -2.74 -10.64
CA GLY A 87 16.27 -2.27 -11.21
C GLY A 87 16.42 -2.53 -12.71
N GLU A 88 17.63 -2.31 -13.22
CA GLU A 88 18.01 -2.43 -14.64
C GLU A 88 18.19 -3.89 -15.09
N GLY A 89 17.42 -4.81 -14.52
CA GLY A 89 17.42 -6.23 -14.84
C GLY A 89 16.94 -6.54 -16.27
N ASP A 90 16.61 -7.80 -16.54
CA ASP A 90 16.29 -8.27 -17.90
C ASP A 90 15.22 -7.46 -18.66
N TYR A 91 14.27 -6.84 -17.94
CA TYR A 91 13.16 -6.07 -18.52
C TYR A 91 12.94 -4.68 -17.90
N ASP A 92 13.77 -4.32 -16.92
CA ASP A 92 13.79 -3.07 -16.16
C ASP A 92 12.49 -2.73 -15.37
N GLY A 93 12.61 -2.38 -14.09
CA GLY A 93 11.54 -1.74 -13.30
C GLY A 93 10.33 -2.61 -12.97
N GLY A 94 10.52 -3.92 -12.90
CA GLY A 94 9.48 -4.89 -12.55
C GLY A 94 9.20 -5.01 -11.05
N PRO A 95 8.15 -5.75 -10.67
CA PRO A 95 7.74 -5.90 -9.27
C PRO A 95 8.47 -7.03 -8.51
N GLY A 96 9.23 -7.90 -9.19
CA GLY A 96 9.97 -8.99 -8.54
C GLY A 96 11.27 -8.53 -7.88
N ASP A 97 11.71 -9.20 -6.82
CA ASP A 97 12.96 -8.87 -6.12
C ASP A 97 14.03 -10.00 -6.15
N GLY A 98 13.64 -11.22 -6.54
CA GLY A 98 14.52 -12.39 -6.48
C GLY A 98 15.45 -12.54 -7.68
N TRP A 99 14.92 -12.46 -8.90
CA TRP A 99 15.71 -12.48 -10.13
C TRP A 99 16.28 -11.08 -10.39
N CYS A 100 17.49 -10.95 -10.93
CA CYS A 100 18.04 -9.65 -11.35
C CYS A 100 18.22 -9.65 -12.87
N CYS A 101 19.15 -10.46 -13.36
CA CYS A 101 19.35 -10.73 -14.77
C CYS A 101 20.00 -12.09 -14.96
N ALA A 102 19.94 -12.65 -16.17
CA ALA A 102 20.48 -13.97 -16.44
C ALA A 102 21.98 -14.09 -16.11
N SER A 103 22.77 -13.02 -16.22
CA SER A 103 24.20 -13.06 -15.89
C SER A 103 24.50 -13.12 -14.40
N ASP A 104 23.66 -12.52 -13.55
CA ASP A 104 23.93 -12.37 -12.12
C ASP A 104 23.14 -13.35 -11.26
N SER A 105 22.05 -13.92 -11.81
CA SER A 105 21.15 -14.82 -11.09
C SER A 105 21.42 -16.31 -11.32
N ILE A 106 22.18 -16.68 -12.38
CA ILE A 106 22.54 -18.09 -12.62
C ILE A 106 23.74 -18.49 -11.77
N SER A 107 23.54 -19.47 -10.89
CA SER A 107 24.57 -20.06 -10.02
C SER A 107 24.68 -21.59 -10.23
N SER A 108 24.45 -22.39 -9.21
CA SER A 108 24.32 -23.84 -9.34
C SER A 108 22.94 -24.20 -9.94
N PRO A 109 22.79 -25.37 -10.59
CA PRO A 109 21.52 -25.78 -11.16
C PRO A 109 20.36 -25.82 -10.15
N GLU A 110 20.61 -26.31 -8.93
CA GLU A 110 19.57 -26.42 -7.90
C GLU A 110 19.10 -25.05 -7.42
N GLU A 111 20.04 -24.16 -7.08
CA GLU A 111 19.74 -22.79 -6.64
C GLU A 111 19.06 -21.98 -7.74
N THR A 112 19.51 -22.11 -8.99
CA THR A 112 18.93 -21.37 -10.12
C THR A 112 17.49 -21.78 -10.36
N LEU A 113 17.18 -23.08 -10.35
CA LEU A 113 15.81 -23.57 -10.55
C LEU A 113 14.89 -23.21 -9.37
N ALA A 114 15.40 -23.23 -8.15
CA ALA A 114 14.67 -22.73 -6.98
C ALA A 114 14.33 -21.24 -7.13
N LEU A 115 15.30 -20.43 -7.57
CA LEU A 115 15.11 -19.00 -7.79
C LEU A 115 14.06 -18.70 -8.88
N VAL A 116 14.04 -19.46 -9.98
CA VAL A 116 13.01 -19.35 -11.01
C VAL A 116 11.62 -19.61 -10.42
N ALA A 117 11.48 -20.69 -9.64
CA ALA A 117 10.20 -21.03 -9.02
C ALA A 117 9.74 -19.94 -8.03
N ASP A 118 10.63 -19.46 -7.17
CA ASP A 118 10.34 -18.38 -6.23
C ASP A 118 9.94 -17.10 -6.96
N SER A 119 10.63 -16.74 -8.05
CA SER A 119 10.32 -15.54 -8.83
C SER A 119 8.97 -15.66 -9.56
N LEU A 120 8.61 -16.85 -10.05
CA LEU A 120 7.28 -17.14 -10.59
C LEU A 120 6.18 -16.99 -9.51
N LEU A 121 6.43 -17.47 -8.29
CA LEU A 121 5.52 -17.33 -7.16
C LEU A 121 5.35 -15.86 -6.74
N GLN A 122 6.44 -15.08 -6.72
CA GLN A 122 6.38 -13.65 -6.44
C GLN A 122 5.54 -12.90 -7.48
N TRP A 123 5.76 -13.20 -8.76
CA TRP A 123 4.99 -12.63 -9.85
C TRP A 123 3.51 -13.00 -9.74
N ARG A 124 3.21 -14.27 -9.43
CA ARG A 124 1.83 -14.72 -9.20
C ARG A 124 1.17 -13.96 -8.04
N GLY A 125 1.86 -13.82 -6.92
CA GLY A 125 1.35 -13.09 -5.75
C GLY A 125 1.06 -11.63 -6.08
N TRP A 126 1.90 -10.99 -6.89
CA TRP A 126 1.66 -9.63 -7.37
C TRP A 126 0.36 -9.51 -8.19
N LEU A 127 0.12 -10.43 -9.12
CA LEU A 127 -1.11 -10.43 -9.93
C LEU A 127 -2.37 -10.66 -9.08
N GLU A 128 -2.28 -11.55 -8.08
CA GLU A 128 -3.37 -11.80 -7.12
C GLU A 128 -3.67 -10.57 -6.24
N ASP A 129 -2.63 -9.87 -5.79
CA ASP A 129 -2.78 -8.62 -5.03
C ASP A 129 -3.42 -7.49 -5.85
N LEU A 130 -3.12 -7.42 -7.15
CA LEU A 130 -3.75 -6.47 -8.08
C LEU A 130 -5.22 -6.80 -8.31
N ALA A 131 -5.54 -8.06 -8.60
CA ALA A 131 -6.91 -8.52 -8.82
C ALA A 131 -7.79 -8.19 -7.60
N GLU A 132 -7.29 -8.47 -6.39
CA GLU A 132 -8.01 -8.19 -5.15
C GLU A 132 -8.26 -6.68 -4.93
N ARG A 133 -7.42 -5.80 -5.49
CA ARG A 133 -7.62 -4.35 -5.42
C ARG A 133 -8.57 -3.86 -6.48
N PHE A 134 -8.51 -4.41 -7.69
CA PHE A 134 -9.47 -4.10 -8.74
C PHE A 134 -10.89 -4.43 -8.25
N ASP A 135 -11.09 -5.59 -7.63
CA ASP A 135 -12.37 -6.00 -7.02
C ASP A 135 -12.86 -5.05 -5.91
N ARG A 136 -11.97 -4.28 -5.27
CA ARG A 136 -12.37 -3.29 -4.26
C ARG A 136 -12.83 -1.96 -4.87
N PHE A 137 -12.30 -1.62 -6.03
CA PHE A 137 -12.66 -0.37 -6.72
C PHE A 137 -13.83 -0.56 -7.69
N LEU A 138 -14.05 -1.79 -8.16
CA LEU A 138 -15.07 -2.13 -9.14
C LEU A 138 -16.30 -2.80 -8.48
N PRO A 139 -17.51 -2.58 -9.01
CA PRO A 139 -17.84 -1.67 -10.10
C PRO A 139 -17.81 -0.20 -9.64
N LEU A 140 -17.47 0.70 -10.56
CA LEU A 140 -17.48 2.13 -10.30
C LEU A 140 -18.91 2.68 -10.23
N PRO A 141 -19.11 3.85 -9.58
CA PRO A 141 -20.40 4.53 -9.56
C PRO A 141 -20.94 4.82 -10.96
N ASP A 142 -22.26 4.89 -11.08
CA ASP A 142 -22.93 5.21 -12.34
C ASP A 142 -22.68 6.68 -12.74
N SER A 143 -22.05 6.87 -13.91
CA SER A 143 -21.69 8.19 -14.44
C SER A 143 -22.87 9.13 -14.57
N ASP A 144 -24.05 8.59 -14.89
CA ASP A 144 -25.24 9.38 -15.18
C ASP A 144 -25.92 9.89 -13.89
N LYS A 145 -25.59 9.30 -12.74
CA LYS A 145 -26.24 9.59 -11.46
C LYS A 145 -25.38 10.45 -10.54
N SER A 146 -24.06 10.31 -10.58
CA SER A 146 -23.16 11.10 -9.74
C SER A 146 -21.76 11.23 -10.37
N PRO A 147 -21.56 12.22 -11.27
CA PRO A 147 -20.26 12.48 -11.88
C PRO A 147 -19.17 12.78 -10.86
N HIS A 148 -19.48 13.49 -9.78
CA HIS A 148 -18.51 13.81 -8.72
C HIS A 148 -18.06 12.57 -7.93
N ASP A 149 -18.98 11.66 -7.58
CA ASP A 149 -18.63 10.39 -6.92
C ASP A 149 -17.78 9.51 -7.84
N LEU A 150 -18.08 9.51 -9.15
CA LEU A 150 -17.31 8.76 -10.13
C LEU A 150 -15.88 9.31 -10.28
N VAL A 151 -15.71 10.64 -10.35
CA VAL A 151 -14.38 11.28 -10.34
C VAL A 151 -13.61 10.88 -9.08
N ALA A 152 -14.22 11.03 -7.90
CA ALA A 152 -13.57 10.68 -6.63
C ALA A 152 -13.19 9.19 -6.55
N ALA A 153 -14.03 8.29 -7.08
CA ALA A 153 -13.74 6.86 -7.14
C ALA A 153 -12.53 6.56 -8.03
N TRP A 154 -12.44 7.19 -9.20
CA TRP A 154 -11.28 7.09 -10.08
C TRP A 154 -10.02 7.65 -9.44
N GLU A 155 -10.09 8.84 -8.82
CA GLU A 155 -8.94 9.45 -8.16
C GLU A 155 -8.36 8.54 -7.08
N VAL A 156 -9.23 7.95 -6.25
CA VAL A 156 -8.81 7.03 -5.18
C VAL A 156 -8.20 5.76 -5.75
N ALA A 157 -8.82 5.16 -6.77
CA ALA A 157 -8.32 3.93 -7.38
C ALA A 157 -6.94 4.16 -8.01
N VAL A 158 -6.80 5.22 -8.81
CA VAL A 158 -5.55 5.57 -9.49
C VAL A 158 -4.45 5.89 -8.48
N ALA A 159 -4.72 6.73 -7.48
CA ALA A 159 -3.73 7.07 -6.46
C ALA A 159 -3.28 5.83 -5.67
N GLN A 160 -4.17 4.89 -5.37
CA GLN A 160 -3.81 3.66 -4.67
C GLN A 160 -3.01 2.69 -5.55
N LEU A 161 -3.32 2.58 -6.84
CA LEU A 161 -2.57 1.72 -7.77
C LEU A 161 -1.18 2.28 -8.09
N VAL A 162 -1.05 3.61 -8.21
CA VAL A 162 0.25 4.27 -8.35
C VAL A 162 1.12 4.01 -7.13
N ASN A 163 0.61 4.27 -5.92
CA ASN A 163 1.37 4.04 -4.68
C ASN A 163 1.73 2.56 -4.49
N LEU A 164 0.81 1.64 -4.82
CA LEU A 164 1.10 0.22 -4.78
C LEU A 164 2.26 -0.16 -5.70
N THR A 165 2.26 0.38 -6.92
CA THR A 165 3.33 0.10 -7.89
C THR A 165 4.65 0.68 -7.42
N VAL A 166 4.65 1.93 -6.94
CA VAL A 166 5.81 2.57 -6.31
C VAL A 166 6.38 1.69 -5.19
N ASP A 167 5.53 1.24 -4.28
CA ASP A 167 5.93 0.40 -3.14
C ASP A 167 6.53 -0.93 -3.63
N ARG A 168 5.91 -1.58 -4.62
CA ARG A 168 6.34 -2.90 -5.10
C ARG A 168 7.61 -2.85 -5.96
N THR A 169 7.86 -1.75 -6.64
CA THR A 169 8.99 -1.55 -7.56
C THR A 169 10.14 -0.76 -6.95
N SER A 170 9.98 -0.26 -5.71
CA SER A 170 10.93 0.62 -5.02
C SER A 170 11.21 1.94 -5.76
N SER A 171 10.35 2.34 -6.70
CA SER A 171 10.60 3.46 -7.64
C SER A 171 11.93 3.38 -8.39
N ASP A 172 12.37 2.15 -8.66
CA ASP A 172 13.63 1.85 -9.31
C ASP A 172 13.55 2.11 -10.84
N SER A 173 14.70 2.31 -11.50
CA SER A 173 14.90 2.60 -12.93
C SER A 173 13.63 2.73 -13.80
N GLY A 174 13.05 1.62 -14.29
CA GLY A 174 11.93 1.63 -15.22
C GLY A 174 10.52 1.54 -14.62
N TRP A 175 10.35 1.80 -13.32
CA TRP A 175 9.11 1.53 -12.56
C TRP A 175 7.85 2.17 -13.14
N TYR A 176 7.97 3.37 -13.69
CA TYR A 176 6.84 4.14 -14.22
C TYR A 176 6.21 3.44 -15.42
N GLY A 177 6.98 2.71 -16.23
CA GLY A 177 6.41 1.90 -17.31
C GLY A 177 5.62 0.68 -16.81
N HIS A 178 5.96 0.12 -15.64
CA HIS A 178 5.11 -0.88 -14.99
C HIS A 178 3.85 -0.24 -14.40
N CYS A 179 3.96 0.98 -13.86
CA CYS A 179 2.82 1.76 -13.36
C CYS A 179 1.81 2.07 -14.47
N GLU A 180 2.28 2.50 -15.63
CA GLU A 180 1.46 2.69 -16.84
C GLU A 180 0.73 1.38 -17.21
N GLN A 181 1.41 0.25 -17.18
CA GLN A 181 0.80 -1.05 -17.47
C GLN A 181 -0.29 -1.45 -16.46
N VAL A 182 -0.05 -1.24 -15.16
CA VAL A 182 -1.04 -1.51 -14.10
C VAL A 182 -2.29 -0.65 -14.27
N LEU A 183 -2.12 0.64 -14.62
CA LEU A 183 -3.26 1.52 -14.90
C LEU A 183 -4.00 1.08 -16.15
N SER A 184 -3.29 0.70 -17.21
CA SER A 184 -3.91 0.13 -18.42
C SER A 184 -4.72 -1.13 -18.09
N TRP A 185 -4.20 -2.03 -17.27
CA TRP A 185 -4.95 -3.20 -16.81
C TRP A 185 -6.21 -2.84 -16.03
N PHE A 186 -6.13 -1.82 -15.17
CA PHE A 186 -7.29 -1.35 -14.42
C PHE A 186 -8.36 -0.75 -15.34
N LEU A 187 -7.95 0.00 -16.38
CA LEU A 187 -8.88 0.52 -17.40
C LEU A 187 -9.59 -0.61 -18.15
N VAL A 188 -8.87 -1.68 -18.52
CA VAL A 188 -9.49 -2.89 -19.11
C VAL A 188 -10.48 -3.53 -18.14
N ALA A 189 -10.10 -3.70 -16.88
CA ALA A 189 -10.97 -4.30 -15.86
C ALA A 189 -12.24 -3.47 -15.59
N ALA A 190 -12.15 -2.15 -15.76
CA ALA A 190 -13.26 -1.21 -15.64
C ALA A 190 -14.09 -1.05 -16.92
N ASP A 191 -13.87 -1.90 -17.94
CA ASP A 191 -14.53 -1.85 -19.24
C ASP A 191 -14.37 -0.52 -20.01
N VAL A 192 -13.25 0.19 -19.79
CA VAL A 192 -12.91 1.41 -20.56
C VAL A 192 -12.43 0.99 -21.96
N PRO A 193 -12.89 1.62 -23.06
CA PRO A 193 -12.46 1.29 -24.42
C PRO A 193 -10.93 1.37 -24.61
N GLU A 194 -10.34 0.30 -25.14
CA GLU A 194 -8.88 0.14 -25.29
C GLU A 194 -8.23 1.21 -26.17
N ASP A 195 -8.95 1.74 -27.16
CA ASP A 195 -8.47 2.80 -28.06
C ASP A 195 -8.16 4.12 -27.32
N ARG A 196 -8.67 4.29 -26.10
CA ARG A 196 -8.44 5.47 -25.27
C ARG A 196 -7.26 5.33 -24.30
N HIS A 197 -6.79 4.10 -24.02
CA HIS A 197 -5.90 3.85 -22.87
C HIS A 197 -4.56 4.57 -22.99
N SER A 198 -3.88 4.48 -24.14
CA SER A 198 -2.57 5.12 -24.35
C SER A 198 -2.66 6.63 -24.12
N THR A 199 -3.65 7.28 -24.75
CA THR A 199 -3.83 8.74 -24.62
C THR A 199 -4.11 9.15 -23.18
N LEU A 200 -4.99 8.43 -22.47
CA LEU A 200 -5.31 8.73 -21.07
C LEU A 200 -4.07 8.61 -20.16
N ILE A 201 -3.27 7.57 -20.36
CA ILE A 201 -2.08 7.30 -19.56
C ILE A 201 -0.97 8.29 -19.88
N ASP A 202 -0.70 8.54 -21.17
CA ASP A 202 0.32 9.49 -21.63
C ASP A 202 -0.01 10.92 -21.17
N ASP A 203 -1.27 11.35 -21.23
CA ASP A 203 -1.68 12.68 -20.78
C ASP A 203 -1.62 12.85 -19.26
N ALA A 204 -1.89 11.78 -18.51
CA ALA A 204 -1.84 11.77 -17.05
C ALA A 204 -0.40 11.70 -16.55
N ILE A 205 0.40 10.75 -17.03
CA ILE A 205 1.75 10.46 -16.51
C ILE A 205 2.85 11.19 -17.31
N GLY A 206 2.72 11.36 -18.62
CA GLY A 206 3.77 11.71 -19.59
C GLY A 206 4.82 12.71 -19.11
N GLY A 207 5.91 12.18 -18.52
CA GLY A 207 7.07 12.94 -18.04
C GLY A 207 7.05 13.40 -16.57
N ARG A 208 5.98 13.11 -15.82
CA ARG A 208 5.85 13.42 -14.38
C ARG A 208 6.60 12.42 -13.51
N PHE A 209 6.56 11.14 -13.87
CA PHE A 209 7.34 10.11 -13.18
C PHE A 209 8.72 9.96 -13.81
N ARG A 210 9.73 9.69 -12.98
CA ARG A 210 11.13 9.60 -13.38
C ARG A 210 11.76 8.35 -12.78
N SER A 211 12.77 7.83 -13.46
CA SER A 211 13.62 6.76 -12.94
C SER A 211 14.24 7.14 -11.60
N TRP A 212 14.40 6.14 -10.73
CA TRP A 212 15.08 6.28 -9.43
C TRP A 212 14.49 7.35 -8.50
N THR A 213 13.25 7.78 -8.76
CA THR A 213 12.62 8.90 -8.08
C THR A 213 11.23 8.49 -7.65
N GLN A 214 11.00 8.46 -6.34
CA GLN A 214 9.66 8.29 -5.80
C GLN A 214 8.81 9.52 -6.12
N PRO A 215 7.60 9.37 -6.67
CA PRO A 215 6.73 10.51 -6.90
C PRO A 215 6.29 11.12 -5.57
N SER A 216 6.24 12.45 -5.53
CA SER A 216 5.64 13.16 -4.41
C SER A 216 4.14 12.87 -4.35
N ALA A 217 3.55 13.03 -3.16
CA ALA A 217 2.11 12.89 -2.99
C ALA A 217 1.32 13.87 -3.89
N ALA A 218 1.89 15.04 -4.20
CA ALA A 218 1.28 16.00 -5.12
C ALA A 218 1.26 15.49 -6.57
N GLU A 219 2.34 14.83 -7.03
CA GLU A 219 2.39 14.23 -8.36
C GLU A 219 1.42 13.04 -8.47
N VAL A 220 1.28 12.23 -7.42
CA VAL A 220 0.29 11.14 -7.40
C VAL A 220 -1.14 11.67 -7.48
N VAL A 221 -1.45 12.74 -6.74
CA VAL A 221 -2.78 13.38 -6.79
C VAL A 221 -3.04 14.02 -8.16
N ASP A 222 -2.08 14.74 -8.73
CA ASP A 222 -2.23 15.35 -10.06
C ASP A 222 -2.50 14.30 -11.15
N VAL A 223 -1.77 13.18 -11.15
CA VAL A 223 -2.00 12.07 -12.08
C VAL A 223 -3.40 11.48 -11.90
N ALA A 224 -3.83 11.27 -10.65
CA ALA A 224 -5.14 10.72 -10.34
C ALA A 224 -6.30 11.64 -10.78
N GLU A 225 -6.20 12.93 -10.49
CA GLU A 225 -7.18 13.95 -10.87
C GLU A 225 -7.32 14.06 -12.39
N ARG A 226 -6.19 14.14 -13.11
CA ARG A 226 -6.18 14.25 -14.58
C ARG A 226 -6.84 13.04 -15.23
N LEU A 227 -6.46 11.83 -14.82
CA LEU A 227 -6.99 10.60 -15.39
C LEU A 227 -8.49 10.46 -15.10
N ALA A 228 -8.92 10.77 -13.87
CA ALA A 228 -10.33 10.76 -13.49
C ALA A 228 -11.17 11.75 -14.31
N ARG A 229 -10.70 12.99 -14.50
CA ARG A 229 -11.41 14.01 -15.28
C ARG A 229 -11.55 13.63 -16.76
N GLN A 230 -10.52 13.08 -17.36
CA GLN A 230 -10.58 12.64 -18.76
C GLN A 230 -11.52 11.44 -18.97
N LEU A 231 -11.64 10.56 -17.96
CA LEU A 231 -12.54 9.41 -18.00
C LEU A 231 -14.00 9.81 -17.88
N VAL A 232 -14.32 10.74 -16.97
CA VAL A 232 -15.70 11.23 -16.75
C VAL A 232 -16.12 12.25 -17.82
N GLY A 233 -15.15 12.96 -18.41
CA GLY A 233 -15.37 13.94 -19.48
C GLY A 233 -15.38 15.38 -18.96
N GLU A 234 -14.55 16.23 -19.55
CA GLU A 234 -14.38 17.64 -19.16
C GLU A 234 -15.66 18.49 -19.28
N SER A 235 -16.66 18.06 -20.07
CA SER A 235 -17.92 18.80 -20.24
C SER A 235 -18.99 18.45 -19.20
N LEU A 236 -18.81 17.36 -18.45
CA LEU A 236 -19.69 16.95 -17.34
C LEU A 236 -19.15 17.46 -15.98
N VAL A 237 -17.96 18.07 -15.99
CA VAL A 237 -17.29 18.70 -14.86
C VAL A 237 -17.20 20.19 -15.23
N ASP A 238 -17.92 21.08 -14.54
CA ASP A 238 -17.87 22.52 -14.86
C ASP A 238 -16.41 23.01 -14.94
N PRO A 239 -16.07 23.92 -15.89
CA PRO A 239 -14.70 24.40 -16.03
C PRO A 239 -14.29 25.15 -14.75
N PRO A 240 -13.02 25.06 -14.31
CA PRO A 240 -12.58 25.81 -13.15
C PRO A 240 -12.71 27.32 -13.46
N PRO A 241 -13.31 28.13 -12.56
CA PRO A 241 -13.30 29.56 -12.74
C PRO A 241 -11.84 30.04 -12.70
N SER A 242 -11.48 30.82 -13.72
CA SER A 242 -10.20 31.50 -13.87
C SER A 242 -9.66 32.04 -12.55
N PHE A 243 -8.42 31.65 -12.22
CA PHE A 243 -7.66 32.04 -11.02
C PHE A 243 -7.81 33.52 -10.63
N VAL A 244 -8.61 33.82 -9.60
CA VAL A 244 -8.39 34.94 -8.66
C VAL A 244 -8.94 34.52 -7.29
N HIS A 245 -8.04 34.28 -6.33
CA HIS A 245 -8.24 34.17 -4.87
C HIS A 245 -9.70 34.04 -4.33
N ALA A 246 -10.17 32.82 -4.01
CA ALA A 246 -11.16 32.56 -2.94
C ALA A 246 -11.38 31.06 -2.67
N THR A 247 -11.01 30.65 -1.45
CA THR A 247 -11.54 29.57 -0.57
C THR A 247 -11.76 28.12 -1.08
N ASP A 248 -10.90 27.24 -0.55
CA ASP A 248 -11.06 25.78 -0.41
C ASP A 248 -12.36 25.41 0.34
N GLU A 249 -13.45 25.10 -0.36
CA GLU A 249 -14.61 24.38 0.21
C GLU A 249 -14.92 23.13 -0.63
N TRP A 250 -14.48 21.98 -0.13
CA TRP A 250 -14.99 20.66 -0.50
C TRP A 250 -16.29 20.41 0.29
N PRO A 251 -17.31 19.71 -0.24
CA PRO A 251 -18.53 19.45 0.50
C PRO A 251 -18.28 18.43 1.63
N ASP A 252 -18.60 18.83 2.86
CA ASP A 252 -18.34 18.10 4.12
C ASP A 252 -19.33 16.94 4.42
N THR A 253 -20.19 16.51 3.48
CA THR A 253 -21.05 15.33 3.70
C THR A 253 -21.29 14.52 2.42
N TRP A 254 -21.16 13.18 2.52
CA TRP A 254 -21.49 12.21 1.46
C TRP A 254 -22.85 11.51 1.71
N PRO A 255 -23.58 11.05 0.68
CA PRO A 255 -24.98 10.59 0.80
C PRO A 255 -25.15 9.30 1.62
N GLN A 256 -26.25 9.21 2.37
CA GLN A 256 -26.67 7.97 3.03
C GLN A 256 -27.11 6.93 1.99
N GLY A 257 -26.41 5.79 1.92
CA GLY A 257 -26.79 4.66 1.07
C GLY A 257 -25.64 3.79 0.55
N TRP A 258 -24.38 4.21 0.66
CA TRP A 258 -23.22 3.40 0.27
C TRP A 258 -22.95 2.24 1.27
N PRO A 259 -22.45 1.07 0.84
CA PRO A 259 -22.53 -0.16 1.63
C PRO A 259 -21.62 -0.11 2.86
N SER A 260 -22.20 0.32 3.98
CA SER A 260 -21.69 -0.04 5.30
C SER A 260 -21.87 -1.55 5.46
N SER A 261 -20.79 -2.25 5.80
CA SER A 261 -20.79 -3.70 6.02
C SER A 261 -21.50 -4.07 7.33
N ARG A 262 -22.80 -3.78 7.43
CA ARG A 262 -23.71 -4.27 8.47
C ARG A 262 -25.16 -4.35 7.99
N THR A 263 -25.57 -5.47 7.40
CA THR A 263 -26.88 -6.13 7.69
C THR A 263 -26.86 -7.60 7.22
N PRO A 264 -27.60 -8.53 7.87
CA PRO A 264 -27.22 -9.94 7.95
C PRO A 264 -28.02 -10.87 7.02
N THR A 265 -27.42 -12.05 6.80
CA THR A 265 -28.00 -13.35 6.38
C THR A 265 -28.70 -13.45 5.01
N ARG A 266 -28.07 -14.19 4.08
CA ARG A 266 -28.64 -15.47 3.59
C ARG A 266 -27.62 -16.38 2.87
N GLN A 267 -27.42 -17.54 3.49
CA GLN A 267 -26.93 -18.82 2.96
C GLN A 267 -25.49 -18.94 2.43
N ALA A 268 -24.65 -19.44 3.35
CA ALA A 268 -23.39 -20.11 3.08
C ALA A 268 -23.50 -21.15 1.96
N ARG A 269 -22.68 -20.99 0.92
CA ARG A 269 -22.20 -22.12 0.12
C ARG A 269 -20.77 -22.41 0.56
N THR A 270 -20.67 -23.44 1.38
CA THR A 270 -19.45 -24.06 1.88
C THR A 270 -18.55 -24.49 0.72
N ARG A 271 -17.35 -23.91 0.64
CA ARG A 271 -16.16 -24.51 0.00
C ARG A 271 -14.88 -23.80 0.49
N HIS A 272 -14.62 -23.90 1.79
CA HIS A 272 -13.27 -23.73 2.33
C HIS A 272 -12.88 -25.03 3.03
N GLN A 273 -12.21 -25.91 2.30
CA GLN A 273 -11.44 -27.00 2.90
C GLN A 273 -9.97 -26.55 2.98
N ARG A 274 -9.60 -26.26 4.23
CA ARG A 274 -8.28 -26.21 4.88
C ARG A 274 -7.06 -26.50 4.00
N ARG A 275 -6.24 -25.47 3.78
CA ARG A 275 -4.79 -25.55 3.55
C ARG A 275 -4.08 -26.17 4.78
N PRO A 276 -2.96 -26.89 4.63
CA PRO A 276 -2.09 -27.26 5.74
C PRO A 276 -1.36 -26.01 6.26
N GLU A 277 -1.28 -25.88 7.59
CA GLU A 277 -0.66 -24.76 8.30
C GLU A 277 0.88 -24.83 8.24
N GLY A 278 1.47 -24.23 7.20
CA GLY A 278 2.80 -23.65 7.35
C GLY A 278 2.72 -22.48 8.33
N ARG A 279 3.65 -22.40 9.28
CA ARG A 279 3.66 -21.40 10.37
C ARG A 279 3.73 -19.98 9.78
N ARG A 280 2.58 -19.36 9.52
CA ARG A 280 2.50 -17.96 9.09
C ARG A 280 3.18 -17.06 10.15
N PRO A 281 4.03 -16.11 9.74
CA PRO A 281 4.72 -15.21 10.67
C PRO A 281 3.74 -14.43 11.54
N ASP A 282 4.13 -14.13 12.78
CA ASP A 282 3.40 -13.18 13.62
C ASP A 282 3.71 -11.76 13.15
N ASP A 283 2.69 -11.03 12.68
CA ASP A 283 2.87 -9.66 12.22
C ASP A 283 3.25 -8.73 13.39
N LEU A 284 2.89 -9.08 14.63
CA LEU A 284 3.32 -8.30 15.80
C LEU A 284 4.82 -8.49 16.09
N GLU A 285 5.33 -9.72 16.02
CA GLU A 285 6.77 -9.97 16.14
C GLU A 285 7.54 -9.30 15.00
N THR A 286 6.98 -9.32 13.79
CA THR A 286 7.54 -8.67 12.61
C THR A 286 7.62 -7.16 12.80
N TRP A 287 6.52 -6.53 13.26
CA TRP A 287 6.51 -5.11 13.61
C TRP A 287 7.55 -4.80 14.68
N GLN A 288 7.64 -5.59 15.75
CA GLN A 288 8.59 -5.34 16.82
C GLN A 288 10.05 -5.43 16.35
N ALA A 289 10.36 -6.36 15.44
CA ALA A 289 11.67 -6.43 14.80
C ALA A 289 11.96 -5.20 13.93
N VAL A 290 10.97 -4.73 13.16
CA VAL A 290 11.08 -3.49 12.37
C VAL A 290 11.25 -2.27 13.27
N ARG A 291 10.43 -2.16 14.32
CA ARG A 291 10.42 -1.05 15.29
C ARG A 291 11.80 -0.79 15.89
N VAL A 292 12.57 -1.84 16.17
CA VAL A 292 13.94 -1.73 16.72
C VAL A 292 14.97 -1.34 15.65
N ARG A 293 14.73 -1.69 14.38
CA ARG A 293 15.66 -1.44 13.26
C ARG A 293 15.54 -0.05 12.65
N VAL A 294 14.39 0.60 12.80
CA VAL A 294 14.20 1.98 12.32
C VAL A 294 15.00 2.93 13.20
N ASP A 295 15.85 3.75 12.58
CA ASP A 295 16.53 4.84 13.28
C ASP A 295 15.57 6.01 13.51
N TRP A 296 14.77 5.91 14.57
CA TRP A 296 13.75 6.91 14.90
C TRP A 296 14.34 8.29 15.24
N ALA A 297 15.62 8.37 15.60
CA ALA A 297 16.26 9.65 15.91
C ALA A 297 16.50 10.47 14.65
N THR A 298 16.73 9.82 13.50
CA THR A 298 17.02 10.48 12.21
C THR A 298 15.90 10.34 11.18
N ALA A 299 14.87 9.52 11.44
CA ALA A 299 13.73 9.34 10.54
C ALA A 299 12.92 10.62 10.26
N SER A 300 13.03 11.63 11.13
CA SER A 300 12.44 12.95 10.92
C SER A 300 13.26 14.03 11.60
N GLU A 301 13.16 15.25 11.09
CA GLU A 301 13.74 16.42 11.74
C GLU A 301 12.96 16.78 13.01
N PRO A 302 13.63 17.21 14.09
CA PRO A 302 12.97 17.74 15.27
C PRO A 302 12.08 18.94 14.92
N VAL A 303 10.80 18.86 15.27
CA VAL A 303 9.85 19.96 15.18
C VAL A 303 9.20 20.19 16.54
N ALA A 304 9.16 21.46 16.97
CA ALA A 304 8.53 21.87 18.21
C ALA A 304 7.19 22.58 17.94
N GLY A 305 6.24 22.42 18.86
CA GLY A 305 5.04 23.24 18.91
C GLY A 305 5.27 24.62 19.55
N PRO A 306 4.21 25.43 19.68
CA PRO A 306 2.85 25.15 19.21
C PRO A 306 2.72 25.35 17.69
N VAL A 307 1.93 24.50 17.05
CA VAL A 307 1.58 24.61 15.63
C VAL A 307 0.11 24.25 15.48
N ARG A 308 -0.73 25.27 15.26
CA ARG A 308 -2.16 25.07 15.01
C ARG A 308 -2.69 26.22 14.16
N THR A 309 -3.61 25.92 13.25
CA THR A 309 -4.45 26.93 12.60
C THR A 309 -5.79 27.01 13.36
N GLY A 310 -6.81 27.64 12.77
CA GLY A 310 -8.19 27.52 13.27
C GLY A 310 -8.84 26.15 12.99
N GLU A 311 -8.19 25.31 12.17
CA GLU A 311 -8.70 24.02 11.71
C GLU A 311 -8.05 22.86 12.47
N ASP A 312 -8.87 21.90 12.89
CA ASP A 312 -8.41 20.59 13.40
C ASP A 312 -8.87 19.50 12.43
N ALA A 313 -7.96 19.03 11.58
CA ALA A 313 -8.29 18.06 10.54
C ALA A 313 -8.67 16.68 11.09
N ILE A 314 -8.22 16.32 12.29
CA ILE A 314 -8.60 15.05 12.91
C ILE A 314 -10.00 15.18 13.52
N ALA A 315 -10.32 16.31 14.16
CA ALA A 315 -11.67 16.59 14.65
C ALA A 315 -12.69 16.71 13.50
N ARG A 316 -12.34 17.39 12.40
CA ARG A 316 -13.16 17.45 11.19
C ARG A 316 -13.37 16.06 10.58
N HIS A 317 -12.28 15.30 10.39
CA HIS A 317 -12.39 13.91 9.92
C HIS A 317 -13.31 13.06 10.81
N ALA A 318 -13.30 13.29 12.13
CA ALA A 318 -14.20 12.61 13.04
C ALA A 318 -15.66 13.03 12.83
N ALA A 319 -15.93 14.34 12.73
CA ALA A 319 -17.27 14.88 12.53
C ALA A 319 -17.91 14.41 11.21
N ASP A 320 -17.12 14.32 10.14
CA ASP A 320 -17.60 13.96 8.80
C ASP A 320 -18.00 12.47 8.66
N ARG A 321 -17.82 11.66 9.71
CA ARG A 321 -18.14 10.23 9.65
C ARG A 321 -19.64 9.98 9.77
N PRO A 322 -20.24 9.24 8.82
CA PRO A 322 -21.69 9.09 8.75
C PRO A 322 -22.30 8.22 9.86
N THR A 323 -21.54 7.30 10.46
CA THR A 323 -22.09 6.27 11.37
C THR A 323 -21.68 6.48 12.83
N ASP A 324 -20.42 6.82 13.07
CA ASP A 324 -19.80 6.92 14.40
C ASP A 324 -19.14 8.28 14.65
N GLY A 325 -19.51 9.30 13.86
CA GLY A 325 -18.92 10.64 13.95
C GLY A 325 -19.05 11.29 15.33
N PRO A 326 -20.24 11.38 15.93
CA PRO A 326 -20.40 11.98 17.26
C PRO A 326 -19.56 11.30 18.34
N GLN A 327 -19.46 9.96 18.31
CA GLN A 327 -18.65 9.19 19.24
C GLN A 327 -17.15 9.45 19.03
N LEU A 328 -16.71 9.49 17.77
CA LEU A 328 -15.31 9.78 17.44
C LEU A 328 -14.93 11.21 17.78
N THR A 329 -15.80 12.20 17.53
CA THR A 329 -15.61 13.58 17.94
C THR A 329 -15.44 13.68 19.46
N ALA A 330 -16.34 13.04 20.23
CA ALA A 330 -16.22 13.03 21.69
C ALA A 330 -14.92 12.37 22.18
N ALA A 331 -14.46 11.32 21.50
CA ALA A 331 -13.19 10.66 21.80
C ALA A 331 -11.98 11.56 21.46
N VAL A 332 -11.99 12.27 20.33
CA VAL A 332 -10.96 13.26 19.95
C VAL A 332 -10.89 14.38 20.98
N GLU A 333 -12.03 14.93 21.41
CA GLU A 333 -12.07 15.94 22.46
C GLU A 333 -11.51 15.42 23.79
N GLN A 334 -11.84 14.19 24.18
CA GLN A 334 -11.31 13.57 25.39
C GLN A 334 -9.80 13.34 25.30
N ALA A 335 -9.30 12.93 24.13
CA ALA A 335 -7.87 12.81 23.87
C ALA A 335 -7.18 14.19 23.96
N GLY A 336 -7.79 15.25 23.43
CA GLY A 336 -7.29 16.62 23.55
C GLY A 336 -7.26 17.12 24.99
N ARG A 337 -8.32 16.87 25.77
CA ARG A 337 -8.34 17.20 27.22
C ARG A 337 -7.26 16.46 27.99
N ALA A 338 -7.05 15.17 27.70
CA ALA A 338 -6.00 14.40 28.34
C ALA A 338 -4.60 14.89 27.95
N ALA A 339 -4.40 15.25 26.67
CA ALA A 339 -3.15 15.81 26.18
C ALA A 339 -2.83 17.14 26.89
N ALA A 340 -3.83 18.00 27.10
CA ALA A 340 -3.70 19.26 27.83
C ALA A 340 -3.42 19.06 29.34
N ALA A 341 -3.95 18.00 29.95
CA ALA A 341 -3.65 17.64 31.33
C ALA A 341 -2.20 17.17 31.54
N GLY A 342 -1.52 16.76 30.45
CA GLY A 342 -0.18 16.20 30.49
C GLY A 342 -0.12 14.76 31.03
N GLY A 343 1.09 14.28 31.27
CA GLY A 343 1.34 12.88 31.69
C GLY A 343 1.53 11.90 30.52
N PRO A 344 1.72 10.60 30.83
CA PRO A 344 1.97 9.57 29.82
C PRO A 344 0.68 9.09 29.15
N LEU A 345 0.80 8.63 27.91
CA LEU A 345 -0.27 7.86 27.26
C LEU A 345 -0.33 6.47 27.89
N THR A 346 -1.53 5.99 28.23
CA THR A 346 -1.75 4.68 28.88
C THR A 346 -2.80 3.87 28.16
N PHE A 347 -2.77 2.54 28.32
CA PHE A 347 -3.81 1.68 27.75
C PHE A 347 -5.20 2.01 28.33
N ALA A 348 -5.27 2.39 29.60
CA ALA A 348 -6.54 2.78 30.24
C ALA A 348 -7.22 3.95 29.51
N MET A 349 -6.44 4.92 29.01
CA MET A 349 -6.95 6.02 28.21
C MET A 349 -7.45 5.54 26.85
N LEU A 350 -6.66 4.73 26.14
CA LEU A 350 -7.08 4.14 24.85
C LEU A 350 -8.35 3.32 25.01
N SER A 351 -8.44 2.51 26.08
CA SER A 351 -9.62 1.72 26.42
C SER A 351 -10.83 2.61 26.71
N GLN A 352 -10.68 3.70 27.47
CA GLN A 352 -11.78 4.64 27.69
C GLN A 352 -12.28 5.25 26.38
N TRP A 353 -11.38 5.74 25.53
CA TRP A 353 -11.75 6.33 24.24
C TRP A 353 -12.41 5.29 23.34
N GLN A 354 -11.88 4.07 23.29
CA GLN A 354 -12.46 2.97 22.52
C GLN A 354 -13.86 2.60 22.99
N GLY A 355 -14.10 2.62 24.30
CA GLY A 355 -15.44 2.42 24.87
C GLY A 355 -16.44 3.47 24.38
N MET A 356 -16.01 4.75 24.31
CA MET A 356 -16.82 5.82 23.74
C MET A 356 -17.15 5.56 22.26
N LEU A 357 -16.16 5.13 21.46
CA LEU A 357 -16.34 4.82 20.02
C LEU A 357 -17.32 3.67 19.78
N LEU A 358 -17.20 2.61 20.57
CA LEU A 358 -17.98 1.39 20.39
C LEU A 358 -19.32 1.43 21.12
N GLY A 359 -19.56 2.44 21.97
CA GLY A 359 -20.75 2.52 22.81
C GLY A 359 -20.80 1.43 23.89
N VAL A 360 -19.64 1.00 24.38
CA VAL A 360 -19.48 -0.07 25.38
C VAL A 360 -18.62 0.42 26.56
N PRO A 361 -18.70 -0.22 27.74
CA PRO A 361 -17.74 0.03 28.81
C PRO A 361 -16.32 -0.18 28.29
N ALA A 362 -15.36 0.56 28.86
CA ALA A 362 -13.95 0.54 28.47
C ALA A 362 -13.45 -0.90 28.20
N PRO A 363 -13.21 -1.30 26.93
CA PRO A 363 -12.89 -2.68 26.59
C PRO A 363 -11.54 -3.09 27.15
N ALA A 364 -11.47 -4.32 27.66
CA ALA A 364 -10.21 -4.92 28.08
C ALA A 364 -9.28 -5.14 26.87
N PHE A 365 -7.99 -5.31 27.15
CA PHE A 365 -7.04 -5.77 26.13
C PHE A 365 -7.49 -7.16 25.66
N ARG A 366 -7.40 -7.44 24.35
CA ARG A 366 -7.74 -8.75 23.78
C ARG A 366 -7.08 -9.90 24.54
N ASN A 367 -7.74 -11.03 24.69
CA ASN A 367 -7.22 -12.21 25.41
C ASN A 367 -6.98 -13.41 24.47
N GLY A 368 -6.97 -13.15 23.17
CA GLY A 368 -6.77 -14.12 22.11
C GLY A 368 -6.08 -13.50 20.90
N PRO A 369 -5.76 -14.30 19.87
CA PRO A 369 -5.19 -13.80 18.63
C PRO A 369 -6.13 -12.80 17.97
N ALA A 370 -5.56 -11.84 17.26
CA ALA A 370 -6.30 -10.85 16.47
C ALA A 370 -5.91 -10.94 14.99
N TRP A 371 -6.80 -10.39 14.16
CA TRP A 371 -6.64 -10.38 12.72
C TRP A 371 -6.97 -9.01 12.17
N ALA A 372 -6.20 -8.58 11.18
CA ALA A 372 -6.48 -7.36 10.43
C ALA A 372 -6.47 -7.62 8.93
N LYS A 373 -6.91 -6.62 8.17
CA LYS A 373 -6.86 -6.59 6.70
C LYS A 373 -7.51 -7.84 6.08
N GLY A 374 -8.70 -8.21 6.55
CA GLY A 374 -9.43 -9.37 6.05
C GLY A 374 -8.81 -10.73 6.45
N GLY A 375 -8.02 -10.77 7.52
CA GLY A 375 -7.34 -12.00 7.97
C GLY A 375 -5.96 -12.22 7.35
N ARG A 376 -5.45 -11.25 6.57
CA ARG A 376 -4.11 -11.27 6.00
C ARG A 376 -3.03 -11.10 7.06
N GLU A 377 -3.26 -10.19 8.01
CA GLU A 377 -2.37 -10.04 9.16
C GLU A 377 -2.91 -10.78 10.37
N ARG A 378 -2.00 -11.42 11.10
CA ARG A 378 -2.28 -12.18 12.31
C ARG A 378 -1.35 -11.73 13.42
N TYR A 379 -1.96 -11.34 14.54
CA TYR A 379 -1.25 -10.95 15.74
C TYR A 379 -1.49 -12.01 16.81
N TYR A 380 -0.47 -12.77 17.19
CA TYR A 380 -0.65 -13.77 18.22
C TYR A 380 -0.86 -13.14 19.59
N TRP A 381 -1.36 -13.95 20.53
CA TRP A 381 -1.56 -13.56 21.91
C TRP A 381 -0.44 -14.12 22.78
N HIS A 382 0.13 -13.26 23.63
CA HIS A 382 1.07 -13.64 24.68
C HIS A 382 0.67 -12.91 25.97
N ALA A 383 0.87 -13.57 27.11
CA ALA A 383 0.43 -13.06 28.41
C ALA A 383 1.14 -11.74 28.82
N ASP A 384 2.32 -11.48 28.26
CA ASP A 384 3.14 -10.28 28.50
C ASP A 384 2.79 -9.11 27.56
N LEU A 385 1.93 -9.32 26.54
CA LEU A 385 1.57 -8.28 25.58
C LEU A 385 1.03 -6.99 26.21
N PRO A 386 0.11 -7.04 27.20
CA PRO A 386 -0.39 -5.81 27.83
C PRO A 386 0.73 -4.99 28.48
N THR A 387 1.66 -5.65 29.18
CA THR A 387 2.80 -4.98 29.81
C THR A 387 3.75 -4.36 28.79
N ARG A 388 4.02 -5.09 27.69
CA ARG A 388 4.86 -4.61 26.58
C ARG A 388 4.23 -3.43 25.86
N PHE A 389 2.92 -3.50 25.61
CA PHE A 389 2.18 -2.41 24.98
C PHE A 389 2.18 -1.15 25.85
N GLU A 390 1.91 -1.28 27.15
CA GLU A 390 1.97 -0.17 28.09
C GLU A 390 3.35 0.50 28.12
N ALA A 391 4.42 -0.27 27.93
CA ALA A 391 5.76 0.28 27.78
C ALA A 391 5.93 1.12 26.50
N CYS A 392 5.46 0.61 25.35
CA CYS A 392 5.47 1.34 24.08
C CYS A 392 4.67 2.65 24.15
N LEU A 393 3.52 2.66 24.83
CA LEU A 393 2.71 3.87 24.99
C LEU A 393 3.42 4.95 25.82
N ARG A 394 4.13 4.55 26.88
CA ARG A 394 4.91 5.48 27.72
C ARG A 394 6.04 6.14 26.93
N GLU A 395 6.77 5.36 26.16
CA GLU A 395 7.85 5.84 25.28
C GLU A 395 7.38 6.91 24.27
N ALA A 396 6.09 6.94 23.93
CA ALA A 396 5.54 7.96 23.01
C ALA A 396 5.52 9.37 23.62
N THR A 397 5.58 9.47 24.95
CA THR A 397 5.56 10.73 25.71
C THR A 397 6.90 11.11 26.33
N GLU A 398 7.93 10.30 26.10
CA GLU A 398 9.31 10.59 26.53
C GLU A 398 10.03 11.42 25.46
N ASP A 399 10.75 12.48 25.86
CA ASP A 399 11.36 13.43 24.93
C ASP A 399 12.70 12.95 24.32
N ALA A 400 12.91 11.64 24.25
CA ALA A 400 14.13 11.03 23.71
C ALA A 400 14.19 11.06 22.17
N LEU A 401 13.05 11.23 21.50
CA LEU A 401 12.93 11.19 20.04
C LEU A 401 12.20 12.43 19.49
N PRO A 402 12.45 12.80 18.22
CA PRO A 402 11.69 13.84 17.52
C PRO A 402 10.17 13.59 17.62
N LEU A 403 9.39 14.65 17.82
CA LEU A 403 7.93 14.58 17.91
C LEU A 403 7.28 13.78 16.75
N PRO A 404 7.65 13.97 15.47
CA PRO A 404 7.04 13.20 14.38
C PRO A 404 7.33 11.71 14.49
N SER A 405 8.55 11.34 14.86
CA SER A 405 8.94 9.95 15.15
C SER A 405 8.12 9.36 16.29
N ARG A 406 7.92 10.09 17.40
CA ARG A 406 7.07 9.62 18.52
C ARG A 406 5.63 9.37 18.09
N ALA A 407 5.05 10.32 17.36
CA ALA A 407 3.68 10.26 16.86
C ALA A 407 3.47 9.12 15.83
N ALA A 408 4.40 8.94 14.91
CA ALA A 408 4.38 7.85 13.94
C ALA A 408 4.54 6.48 14.61
N ARG A 409 5.50 6.36 15.54
CA ARG A 409 5.78 5.10 16.22
C ARG A 409 4.60 4.64 17.07
N VAL A 410 3.95 5.55 17.83
CA VAL A 410 2.78 5.18 18.64
C VAL A 410 1.58 4.77 17.78
N TYR A 411 1.38 5.41 16.63
CA TYR A 411 0.34 5.03 15.67
C TYR A 411 0.52 3.57 15.22
N LEU A 412 1.75 3.21 14.83
CA LEU A 412 2.09 1.87 14.38
C LEU A 412 2.06 0.85 15.53
N ASP A 413 2.53 1.22 16.72
CA ASP A 413 2.44 0.39 17.92
C ASP A 413 0.98 0.01 18.21
N VAL A 414 0.05 0.97 18.20
CA VAL A 414 -1.39 0.66 18.40
C VAL A 414 -1.94 -0.19 17.26
N ALA A 415 -1.60 0.13 16.00
CA ALA A 415 -2.12 -0.59 14.83
C ALA A 415 -1.72 -2.08 14.82
N PHE A 416 -0.48 -2.40 15.20
CA PHE A 416 0.08 -3.75 15.11
C PHE A 416 0.01 -4.55 16.42
N PHE A 417 0.01 -3.92 17.60
CA PHE A 417 -0.39 -4.64 18.83
C PHE A 417 -1.84 -5.09 18.77
N HIS A 418 -2.65 -4.29 18.06
CA HIS A 418 -4.06 -4.57 17.78
C HIS A 418 -4.82 -4.89 19.08
N PRO A 419 -4.83 -3.97 20.06
CA PRO A 419 -5.24 -4.28 21.43
C PRO A 419 -6.74 -4.58 21.60
N PHE A 420 -7.58 -4.19 20.64
CA PHE A 420 -9.03 -4.36 20.69
C PHE A 420 -9.53 -5.26 19.55
N ASP A 421 -10.77 -5.76 19.67
CA ASP A 421 -11.39 -6.59 18.62
C ASP A 421 -11.87 -5.79 17.40
N ASP A 422 -12.14 -4.49 17.58
CA ASP A 422 -12.52 -3.57 16.51
C ASP A 422 -11.92 -2.19 16.81
N GLY A 423 -11.77 -1.36 15.77
CA GLY A 423 -11.47 0.06 15.85
C GLY A 423 -10.01 0.42 16.18
N ASN A 424 -9.07 -0.52 16.07
CA ASN A 424 -7.65 -0.25 16.32
C ASN A 424 -7.07 0.88 15.46
N ALA A 425 -7.52 1.04 14.21
CA ALA A 425 -7.10 2.18 13.38
C ALA A 425 -7.57 3.54 13.94
N ARG A 426 -8.80 3.59 14.49
CA ARG A 426 -9.33 4.79 15.16
C ARG A 426 -8.58 5.04 16.48
N SER A 427 -8.29 3.99 17.25
CA SER A 427 -7.45 4.11 18.45
C SER A 427 -6.03 4.57 18.14
N ALA A 428 -5.43 4.12 17.03
CA ALA A 428 -4.10 4.54 16.58
C ALA A 428 -4.09 6.03 16.20
N MET A 429 -5.13 6.49 15.49
CA MET A 429 -5.34 7.91 15.21
C MET A 429 -5.42 8.73 16.51
N LEU A 430 -6.20 8.30 17.50
CA LEU A 430 -6.35 9.01 18.77
C LEU A 430 -5.03 9.07 19.57
N ALA A 431 -4.23 8.00 19.55
CA ALA A 431 -2.90 7.98 20.16
C ALA A 431 -1.95 8.97 19.48
N LEU A 432 -1.93 9.00 18.14
CA LEU A 432 -1.16 9.98 17.38
C LEU A 432 -1.61 11.40 17.68
N TYR A 433 -2.93 11.66 17.68
CA TYR A 433 -3.51 12.95 18.01
C TYR A 433 -3.09 13.41 19.40
N PHE A 434 -3.18 12.54 20.41
CA PHE A 434 -2.76 12.83 21.78
C PHE A 434 -1.30 13.27 21.85
N VAL A 435 -0.39 12.55 21.20
CA VAL A 435 1.05 12.88 21.22
C VAL A 435 1.33 14.25 20.59
N LEU A 436 0.66 14.57 19.47
CA LEU A 436 0.80 15.89 18.83
C LEU A 436 0.18 17.00 19.68
N ALA A 437 -1.05 16.80 20.15
CA ALA A 437 -1.80 17.78 20.93
C ALA A 437 -1.10 18.11 22.25
N ARG A 438 -0.39 17.14 22.85
CA ARG A 438 0.40 17.34 24.08
C ARG A 438 1.52 18.35 23.89
N GLU A 439 2.11 18.41 22.70
CA GLU A 439 3.12 19.42 22.32
C GLU A 439 2.50 20.69 21.72
N GLY A 440 1.18 20.86 21.81
CA GLY A 440 0.47 22.01 21.23
C GLY A 440 0.42 22.00 19.71
N VAL A 441 0.51 20.82 19.08
CA VAL A 441 0.44 20.63 17.63
C VAL A 441 -0.93 20.08 17.24
N ILE A 442 -1.68 20.82 16.42
CA ILE A 442 -2.95 20.42 15.82
C ILE A 442 -2.79 20.58 14.30
N LEU A 443 -2.97 19.48 13.57
CA LEU A 443 -2.77 19.45 12.12
C LEU A 443 -4.00 20.00 11.40
N ASP A 444 -3.76 20.86 10.41
CA ASP A 444 -4.82 21.37 9.52
C ASP A 444 -5.15 20.43 8.34
N ARG A 445 -4.34 19.37 8.16
CA ARG A 445 -4.54 18.28 7.20
C ARG A 445 -4.12 16.95 7.82
N ALA A 446 -4.98 15.94 7.73
CA ALA A 446 -4.73 14.62 8.31
C ALA A 446 -5.01 13.45 7.34
N ALA A 447 -5.69 13.67 6.21
CA ALA A 447 -6.11 12.60 5.31
C ALA A 447 -4.96 11.63 4.88
N PRO A 448 -3.73 12.09 4.56
CA PRO A 448 -2.62 11.19 4.23
C PRO A 448 -2.19 10.27 5.39
N LEU A 449 -2.42 10.66 6.64
CA LEU A 449 -2.12 9.81 7.80
C LEU A 449 -3.16 8.69 7.95
N LEU A 450 -4.43 9.01 7.69
CA LEU A 450 -5.57 8.17 8.05
C LEU A 450 -6.00 7.20 6.94
N LYS A 451 -5.60 7.45 5.70
CA LYS A 451 -6.03 6.67 4.53
C LYS A 451 -4.98 5.68 4.02
N THR A 452 -3.72 5.78 4.46
CA THR A 452 -2.66 4.87 4.02
C THR A 452 -2.62 3.61 4.87
N VAL A 453 -2.75 2.45 4.21
CA VAL A 453 -2.55 1.13 4.84
C VAL A 453 -1.07 0.94 5.14
N ARG A 454 -0.72 0.55 6.38
CA ARG A 454 0.65 0.35 6.84
C ARG A 454 0.94 -1.14 7.03
N GLN A 455 2.13 -1.62 6.64
CA GLN A 455 2.51 -3.05 6.75
C GLN A 455 3.50 -3.27 7.90
N ALA A 456 3.37 -4.40 8.60
CA ALA A 456 4.22 -4.70 9.75
C ALA A 456 5.71 -4.89 9.40
N HIS A 457 6.01 -5.37 8.19
CA HIS A 457 7.38 -5.63 7.72
C HIS A 457 8.04 -4.42 7.05
N ASP A 458 7.32 -3.32 6.85
CA ASP A 458 7.81 -2.19 6.06
C ASP A 458 8.55 -1.17 6.92
N ARG A 459 9.87 -1.37 7.05
CA ARG A 459 10.75 -0.45 7.76
C ARG A 459 10.80 0.95 7.15
N TYR A 460 10.65 1.06 5.83
CA TYR A 460 10.80 2.33 5.12
C TYR A 460 9.52 3.13 5.21
N GLY A 461 8.36 2.49 5.10
CA GLY A 461 7.07 3.13 5.36
C GLY A 461 6.89 3.54 6.82
N ALA A 462 7.50 2.84 7.78
CA ALA A 462 7.53 3.26 9.18
C ALA A 462 8.32 4.57 9.37
N ALA A 463 9.53 4.67 8.80
CA ALA A 463 10.31 5.91 8.79
C ALA A 463 9.63 7.02 7.97
N GLY A 464 9.05 6.66 6.82
CA GLY A 464 8.29 7.54 5.95
C GLY A 464 7.06 8.13 6.62
N LEU A 465 6.41 7.41 7.54
CA LEU A 465 5.32 7.96 8.35
C LEU A 465 5.83 9.07 9.29
N ALA A 466 7.00 8.90 9.92
CA ALA A 466 7.61 9.96 10.73
C ALA A 466 7.89 11.20 9.87
N LYS A 467 8.46 11.01 8.67
CA LYS A 467 8.69 12.12 7.73
C LYS A 467 7.39 12.77 7.26
N LEU A 468 6.34 12.00 7.02
CA LEU A 468 5.03 12.53 6.65
C LEU A 468 4.43 13.38 7.77
N VAL A 469 4.50 12.93 9.03
CA VAL A 469 4.05 13.72 10.17
C VAL A 469 4.85 15.03 10.26
N GLU A 470 6.17 14.99 10.09
CA GLU A 470 7.03 16.19 10.06
C GLU A 470 6.58 17.18 8.99
N LEU A 471 6.33 16.70 7.77
CA LEU A 471 5.87 17.52 6.65
C LEU A 471 4.49 18.14 6.91
N LEU A 472 3.58 17.42 7.54
CA LEU A 472 2.25 17.94 7.91
C LEU A 472 2.35 19.02 8.98
N ILE A 473 3.21 18.84 9.99
CA ILE A 473 3.49 19.87 11.00
C ILE A 473 4.08 21.12 10.34
N ASN A 474 5.09 20.95 9.48
CA ASN A 474 5.73 22.06 8.77
C ASN A 474 4.77 22.77 7.81
N GLY A 475 3.90 22.01 7.12
CA GLY A 475 2.86 22.54 6.25
C GLY A 475 1.84 23.37 7.02
N THR A 476 1.39 22.86 8.17
CA THR A 476 0.51 23.61 9.09
C THR A 476 1.19 24.91 9.53
N ARG A 477 2.47 24.84 9.95
CA ARG A 477 3.23 26.02 10.39
C ARG A 477 3.38 27.09 9.30
N LYS A 478 3.61 26.68 8.05
CA LYS A 478 3.71 27.61 6.92
C LYS A 478 2.41 28.36 6.69
N ARG A 479 1.25 27.72 6.86
CA ARG A 479 -0.07 28.33 6.68
C ARG A 479 -0.51 29.23 7.84
N ILE A 480 0.17 29.18 8.99
CA ILE A 480 -0.01 30.15 10.08
C ILE A 480 0.61 31.51 9.71
N ARG A 481 1.69 31.52 8.91
CA ARG A 481 2.40 32.74 8.54
C ARG A 481 1.74 33.33 7.27
N PRO A 482 1.30 34.59 7.30
CA PRO A 482 0.62 35.23 6.16
C PRO A 482 1.51 35.38 4.94
#